data_AF-A0A0P7YM19-F1
#
_entry.id   AF-A0A0P7YM19-F1
#
_cell.length_a   1.000
_cell.length_b   1.000
_cell.length_c   1.000
_cell.angle_alpha   90.00
_cell.angle_beta   90.00
_cell.angle_gamma   90.00
#
_symmetry.space_group_name_H-M   'P 1'
#
loop_
_entity.id
_entity.type
_entity.pdbx_description
1 polymer ?
#
loop_
_entity_poly.entity_id
_entity_poly.type
_entity_poly.pdbx_seq_one_letter_code
_entity_poly.pdbx_strand_id
1 'polypeptide(L)' 'MIAYQHPTPSPELLKEVMGLLVMQGQTLSGWARKNGFAKQNVRKALIGDWAGPKAAALVERVYCEAKRRDAP' A
#
# COMPACT_ATOMS: atom_id res chain seq x y z
N MET A 1 16.70 -11.02 13.77
CA MET A 1 15.70 -11.20 12.70
C MET A 1 14.52 -10.30 13.01
N ILE A 2 14.36 -9.19 12.30
CA ILE A 2 13.18 -8.33 12.47
C ILE A 2 12.10 -8.96 11.61
N ALA A 3 11.06 -9.52 12.25
CA ALA A 3 9.88 -9.96 11.52
C ALA A 3 9.24 -8.72 10.89
N TYR A 4 9.29 -8.60 9.56
CA TYR A 4 8.45 -7.64 8.87
C TYR A 4 7.02 -8.11 9.03
N GLN A 5 6.26 -7.41 9.87
CA GLN A 5 4.83 -7.66 10.04
C GLN A 5 4.17 -7.36 8.69
N HIS A 6 3.75 -8.40 7.95
CA HIS A 6 2.94 -8.20 6.76
C HIS A 6 1.64 -7.49 7.19
N PRO A 7 1.30 -6.34 6.58
CA PRO A 7 0.10 -5.62 6.98
C PRO A 7 -1.13 -6.47 6.63
N THR A 8 -2.00 -6.68 7.59
CA THR A 8 -3.26 -7.41 7.39
C THR A 8 -4.20 -6.56 6.53
N PRO A 9 -4.67 -7.04 5.37
CA PRO A 9 -5.64 -6.32 4.55
C PRO A 9 -6.91 -5.98 5.33
N SER A 10 -7.33 -4.71 5.26
CA SER A 10 -8.55 -4.20 5.89
C SER A 10 -8.93 -2.82 5.31
N PRO A 11 -10.19 -2.38 5.46
CA PRO A 11 -10.57 -0.99 5.17
C PRO A 11 -9.71 0.03 5.92
N GLU A 12 -9.26 -0.29 7.13
CA GLU A 12 -8.38 0.53 7.97
C GLU A 12 -6.99 0.65 7.35
N LEU A 13 -6.43 -0.44 6.82
CA LEU A 13 -5.14 -0.41 6.12
C LEU A 13 -5.18 0.50 4.89
N LEU A 14 -6.28 0.48 4.13
CA LEU A 14 -6.46 1.40 3.01
C LEU A 14 -6.42 2.87 3.48
N LYS A 15 -7.11 3.20 4.58
CA LYS A 15 -7.11 4.56 5.15
C LYS A 15 -5.71 4.96 5.63
N GLU A 16 -5.00 4.07 6.31
CA GLU A 16 -3.63 4.31 6.78
C GLU A 16 -2.68 4.59 5.61
N VAL A 17 -2.66 3.72 4.60
CA VAL A 17 -1.81 3.89 3.41
C VAL A 17 -2.11 5.20 2.68
N MET A 18 -3.40 5.54 2.52
CA MET A 18 -3.77 6.80 1.91
C MET A 18 -3.31 8.01 2.73
N GLY A 19 -3.45 7.97 4.05
CA GLY A 19 -2.97 9.04 4.94
C GLY A 19 -1.45 9.23 4.82
N LEU A 20 -0.70 8.14 4.84
CA LEU A 20 0.76 8.16 4.67
C LEU A 20 1.18 8.75 3.31
N LEU A 21 0.54 8.32 2.22
CA LEU A 21 0.83 8.88 0.88
C LEU A 21 0.51 10.37 0.79
N VAL A 22 -0.59 10.83 1.40
CA VAL A 22 -0.96 12.25 1.43
C VAL A 22 0.07 13.09 2.19
N MET A 23 0.61 12.57 3.30
CA MET A 23 1.70 13.24 4.03
C MET A 23 2.98 13.39 3.20
N GLN A 24 3.15 12.58 2.15
CA GLN A 24 4.24 12.66 1.17
C GLN A 24 3.88 13.49 -0.08
N GLY A 25 2.71 14.15 -0.11
CA GLY A 25 2.24 14.87 -1.30
C GLY A 25 1.82 13.95 -2.46
N GLN A 26 1.59 12.66 -2.21
CA GLN A 26 1.20 11.67 -3.20
C GLN A 26 -0.26 11.23 -3.00
N THR A 27 -0.84 10.59 -4.02
CA THR A 27 -2.17 9.96 -3.94
C THR A 27 -2.07 8.47 -4.25
N LEU A 28 -3.05 7.67 -3.79
CA LEU A 28 -3.09 6.24 -4.12
C LEU A 28 -3.12 5.99 -5.65
N SER A 29 -3.87 6.81 -6.39
CA SER A 29 -3.93 6.74 -7.86
C SER A 29 -2.57 7.08 -8.49
N GLY A 30 -1.90 8.12 -7.98
CA GLY A 30 -0.58 8.53 -8.45
C GLY A 30 0.48 7.47 -8.19
N TRP A 31 0.50 6.92 -6.97
CA TRP A 31 1.38 5.82 -6.60
C TRP A 31 1.13 4.59 -7.47
N ALA A 32 -0.13 4.20 -7.67
CA ALA A 32 -0.50 3.05 -8.49
C ALA A 32 -0.02 3.24 -9.94
N ARG A 33 -0.31 4.40 -10.55
CA ARG A 33 0.14 4.73 -11.91
C ARG A 33 1.66 4.70 -12.04
N LYS A 34 2.39 5.32 -11.10
CA LYS A 34 3.86 5.36 -11.07
C LYS A 34 4.47 3.95 -11.01
N ASN A 35 3.80 3.03 -10.32
CA ASN A 35 4.26 1.65 -10.13
C ASN A 35 3.64 0.64 -11.12
N GLY A 36 2.91 1.10 -12.14
CA GLY A 36 2.32 0.22 -13.17
C GLY A 36 1.11 -0.59 -12.71
N PHE A 37 0.44 -0.18 -11.63
CA PHE A 37 -0.76 -0.84 -11.12
C PHE A 37 -2.03 -0.04 -11.42
N ALA A 38 -3.13 -0.76 -11.66
CA ALA A 38 -4.45 -0.17 -11.64
C ALA A 38 -4.85 0.15 -10.18
N LYS A 39 -5.35 1.37 -9.93
CA LYS A 39 -5.82 1.81 -8.60
C LYS A 39 -6.78 0.81 -7.95
N GLN A 40 -7.68 0.22 -8.74
CA GLN A 40 -8.66 -0.75 -8.25
C GLN A 40 -8.00 -2.01 -7.68
N ASN A 41 -6.91 -2.50 -8.29
CA ASN A 41 -6.19 -3.68 -7.81
C ASN A 41 -5.47 -3.38 -6.49
N VAL A 42 -4.86 -2.20 -6.38
CA VAL A 42 -4.24 -1.75 -5.13
C VAL A 42 -5.29 -1.66 -4.02
N ARG A 43 -6.45 -1.04 -4.32
CA ARG A 43 -7.56 -0.96 -3.37
C ARG A 43 -8.06 -2.35 -2.93
N LYS A 44 -8.34 -3.25 -3.89
CA LYS A 44 -8.83 -4.60 -3.59
C LYS A 44 -7.84 -5.40 -2.75
N ALA A 45 -6.54 -5.28 -3.04
CA ALA A 45 -5.50 -5.92 -2.24
C ALA A 45 -5.45 -5.36 -0.82
N LEU A 46 -5.52 -4.03 -0.66
CA LEU A 46 -5.45 -3.37 0.65
C LEU A 46 -6.66 -3.68 1.55
N ILE A 47 -7.85 -3.85 0.98
CA ILE A 47 -9.07 -4.14 1.77
C ILE A 47 -9.35 -5.63 1.95
N GLY A 48 -8.62 -6.50 1.24
CA GLY A 48 -8.77 -7.96 1.31
C GLY A 48 -9.72 -8.58 0.28
N ASP A 49 -10.35 -7.78 -0.59
CA ASP A 49 -11.20 -8.25 -1.70
C ASP A 49 -10.42 -9.09 -2.74
N TRP A 50 -9.11 -8.90 -2.81
CA TRP A 50 -8.20 -9.75 -3.58
C TRP A 50 -7.08 -10.26 -2.68
N ALA A 51 -6.96 -11.58 -2.60
CA ALA A 51 -5.97 -12.28 -1.77
C ALA A 51 -5.05 -13.19 -2.60
N GLY A 52 -3.97 -13.66 -1.97
CA GLY A 52 -2.97 -14.54 -2.56
C GLY A 52 -1.58 -13.89 -2.64
N PRO A 53 -0.55 -14.64 -3.10
CA PRO A 53 0.85 -14.20 -3.03
C PRO A 53 1.11 -12.85 -3.73
N LYS A 54 0.48 -12.62 -4.87
CA LYS A 54 0.60 -11.35 -5.62
C LYS A 54 -0.07 -10.18 -4.90
N ALA A 55 -1.23 -10.41 -4.28
CA ALA A 55 -1.92 -9.38 -3.51
C ALA A 55 -1.12 -9.02 -2.25
N ALA A 56 -0.60 -10.02 -1.54
CA ALA A 56 0.26 -9.82 -0.37
C ALA A 56 1.53 -9.01 -0.71
N ALA A 57 2.20 -9.35 -1.82
CA ALA A 57 3.37 -8.59 -2.28
C ALA A 57 3.02 -7.15 -2.66
N LEU A 58 1.85 -6.91 -3.27
CA LEU A 58 1.38 -5.56 -3.58
C LEU A 58 1.10 -4.75 -2.31
N VAL A 59 0.44 -5.36 -1.32
CA VAL A 59 0.13 -4.77 -0.01
C VAL A 59 1.42 -4.38 0.72
N GLU A 60 2.38 -5.28 0.79
CA GLU A 60 3.68 -5.03 1.41
C GLU A 60 4.41 -3.88 0.72
N ARG A 61 4.46 -3.90 -0.62
CA ARG A 61 5.15 -2.86 -1.39
C ARG A 61 4.58 -1.47 -1.14
N VAL A 62 3.26 -1.30 -1.30
CA VAL A 62 2.62 0.01 -1.11
C VAL A 62 2.75 0.48 0.33
N TYR A 63 2.64 -0.43 1.31
CA TYR A 63 2.77 -0.09 2.72
C TYR A 63 4.20 0.35 3.07
N CYS A 64 5.22 -0.38 2.63
CA CYS A 64 6.62 -0.03 2.88
C CYS A 64 7.00 1.29 2.19
N GLU A 65 6.58 1.54 0.96
CA GLU A 65 6.83 2.81 0.28
C GLU A 65 6.08 3.98 0.95
N ALA A 66 4.83 3.77 1.39
CA ALA A 66 4.08 4.78 2.13
C ALA A 66 4.67 5.04 3.54
N LYS A 67 5.30 4.06 4.19
CA LYS A 67 6.00 4.23 5.48
C LYS A 67 7.38 4.89 5.34
N ARG A 68 8.05 4.77 4.19
CA ARG A 68 9.31 5.46 3.93
C ARG A 68 9.04 6.96 3.85
N ARG A 69 9.13 7.63 5.00
CA ARG A 69 9.28 9.08 5.08
C ARG A 69 10.59 9.41 4.36
N ASP A 70 10.56 10.32 3.39
CA ASP A 70 11.76 10.80 2.72
C ASP A 70 12.83 11.06 3.79
N ALA A 71 13.91 10.29 3.72
CA ALA A 71 15.14 10.69 4.38
C ALA A 71 15.53 12.02 3.71
N PRO A 72 15.86 13.06 4.50
CA PRO A 72 16.24 14.36 3.96
C PRO A 72 17.39 14.26 2.95
#